data_AF-K9TRD9-F1
#
_entry.id   AF-K9TRD9-F1
#
_cell.length_a   1.000
_cell.length_b   1.000
_cell.length_c   1.000
_cell.angle_alpha   90.00
_cell.angle_beta   90.00
_cell.angle_gamma   90.00
#
_symmetry.space_group_name_H-M   'P 1'
#
loop_
_entity.id
_entity.type
_entity.pdbx_description
1 polymer ?
#
loop_
_entity_poly.entity_id
_entity_poly.type
_entity_poly.pdbx_seq_one_letter_code
_entity_poly.pdbx_strand_id
1 'polypeptide(L)'
;MGLFDRIMRVIRANINSLINKAEDPEKILEQTMIEMQEDLIQLRQAVAQAIATQKRTERQYSQAQSTADEWYRRAQLALQKGDENLAREALTRRKSYQDTATGMRTQIDQQTGVVEQLKQNMRALEGKIVEARTKKDLYIARARSAQASERLNEMLGNVGTGNAMAAFEQMEEKVMQLEARSEAVASLGGDDLEKKFASLESGGEVDEELTALKAQISGSNLSLPELQPVSAPRDPEIEGELQKLRDRMDE
;
A
#
# COMPACT_ATOMS: atom_id res chain seq x y z
N MET A 1 7.64 24.80 -21.41
CA MET A 1 8.39 23.53 -21.23
C MET A 1 8.19 23.06 -19.80
N GLY A 2 7.26 22.15 -19.58
CA GLY A 2 6.88 21.70 -18.22
C GLY A 2 7.89 20.73 -17.61
N LEU A 3 7.83 20.58 -16.28
CA LEU A 3 8.56 19.53 -15.55
C LEU A 3 8.33 18.13 -16.17
N PHE A 4 7.11 17.87 -16.66
CA PHE A 4 6.75 16.64 -17.35
C PHE A 4 7.53 16.40 -18.66
N ASP A 5 7.79 17.45 -19.46
CA ASP A 5 8.64 17.36 -20.66
C ASP A 5 10.10 17.09 -20.29
N ARG A 6 10.54 17.53 -19.11
CA ARG A 6 11.90 17.26 -18.62
C ARG A 6 12.01 15.82 -18.14
N ILE A 7 11.02 15.31 -17.41
CA ILE A 7 10.93 13.91 -16.98
C ILE A 7 10.86 12.98 -18.20
N MET A 8 9.95 13.24 -19.15
CA MET A 8 9.85 12.46 -20.39
C MET A 8 11.12 12.50 -21.25
N ARG A 9 11.85 13.62 -21.23
CA ARG A 9 13.13 13.75 -21.93
C ARG A 9 14.24 12.97 -21.24
N VAL A 10 14.30 12.98 -19.91
CA VAL A 10 15.24 12.15 -19.14
C VAL A 10 14.96 10.67 -19.40
N ILE A 11 13.69 10.24 -19.36
CA ILE A 11 13.29 8.87 -19.69
C ILE A 11 13.70 8.48 -21.12
N ARG A 12 13.42 9.33 -22.13
CA ARG A 12 13.84 9.06 -23.54
C ARG A 12 15.35 9.07 -23.73
N ALA A 13 16.06 10.00 -23.11
CA ALA A 13 17.51 10.12 -23.22
C ALA A 13 18.24 8.96 -22.54
N ASN A 14 17.72 8.47 -21.41
CA ASN A 14 18.27 7.31 -20.72
C ASN A 14 18.00 6.01 -21.46
N ILE A 15 16.81 5.80 -22.04
CA ILE A 15 16.52 4.56 -22.79
C ILE A 15 17.48 4.38 -23.98
N ASN A 16 17.79 5.44 -24.72
CA ASN A 16 18.75 5.36 -25.84
C ASN A 16 20.22 5.21 -25.39
N SER A 17 20.57 5.71 -24.21
CA SER A 17 21.92 5.61 -23.63
C SER A 17 22.17 4.25 -22.97
N LEU A 18 21.15 3.69 -22.32
CA LEU A 18 21.21 2.45 -21.54
C LEU A 18 21.14 1.19 -22.42
N ILE A 19 20.49 1.24 -23.58
CA ILE A 19 20.54 0.14 -24.57
C ILE A 19 21.97 -0.20 -24.99
N ASN A 20 22.88 0.78 -24.97
CA ASN A 20 24.26 0.58 -25.40
C ASN A 20 25.23 0.21 -24.25
N LYS A 21 24.76 0.14 -22.98
CA LYS A 21 25.64 -0.02 -21.79
C LYS A 21 25.06 -0.81 -20.61
N ALA A 22 23.82 -1.29 -20.65
CA ALA A 22 23.18 -1.91 -19.49
C ALA A 22 23.67 -3.34 -19.22
N GLU A 23 24.36 -3.55 -18.09
CA GLU A 23 24.66 -4.88 -17.54
C GLU A 23 23.41 -5.61 -17.00
N ASP A 24 22.32 -4.91 -16.68
CA ASP A 24 21.04 -5.55 -16.30
C ASP A 24 19.80 -4.66 -16.58
N PRO A 25 18.97 -4.98 -17.60
CA PRO A 25 17.76 -4.22 -17.92
C PRO A 25 16.68 -4.33 -16.83
N GLU A 26 16.68 -5.38 -16.00
CA GLU A 26 15.73 -5.56 -14.91
C GLU A 26 15.90 -4.47 -13.86
N LYS A 27 17.15 -4.27 -13.42
CA LYS A 27 17.53 -3.27 -12.41
C LYS A 27 17.18 -1.83 -12.81
N ILE A 28 17.35 -1.48 -14.09
CA ILE A 28 17.03 -0.13 -14.60
C ILE A 28 15.52 0.13 -14.52
N LEU A 29 14.71 -0.85 -14.92
CA LEU A 29 13.26 -0.70 -14.90
C LEU A 29 12.73 -0.65 -13.46
N GLU A 30 13.34 -1.40 -12.54
CA GLU A 30 13.03 -1.31 -11.11
C GLU A 30 13.38 0.04 -10.52
N GLN A 31 14.59 0.55 -10.78
CA GLN A 31 15.02 1.87 -10.32
C GLN A 31 14.11 2.98 -10.85
N THR A 32 13.75 2.92 -12.12
CA THR A 32 12.83 3.89 -12.73
C THR A 32 11.45 3.86 -12.05
N MET A 33 10.95 2.68 -11.68
CA MET A 33 9.68 2.57 -10.95
C MET A 33 9.74 3.16 -9.54
N ILE A 34 10.88 3.04 -8.86
CA ILE A 34 11.10 3.65 -7.54
C ILE A 34 11.08 5.19 -7.67
N GLU A 35 11.84 5.74 -8.62
CA GLU A 35 11.87 7.19 -8.88
C GLU A 35 10.49 7.75 -9.21
N MET A 36 9.72 7.06 -10.06
CA MET A 36 8.34 7.48 -10.37
C MET A 36 7.42 7.44 -9.15
N GLN A 37 7.61 6.50 -8.23
CA GLN A 37 6.84 6.45 -6.98
C GLN A 37 7.21 7.58 -6.02
N GLU A 38 8.51 7.90 -5.92
CA GLU A 38 9.00 9.04 -5.13
C GLU A 38 8.46 10.37 -5.67
N ASP A 39 8.50 10.56 -6.99
CA ASP A 39 7.92 11.73 -7.67
C ASP A 39 6.42 11.85 -7.40
N LEU A 40 5.68 10.73 -7.39
CA LEU A 40 4.26 10.73 -7.06
C LEU A 40 4.02 11.17 -5.61
N ILE A 41 4.86 10.75 -4.66
CA ILE A 41 4.76 11.18 -3.26
C ILE A 41 5.00 12.69 -3.15
N GLN A 42 6.04 13.21 -3.81
CA GLN A 42 6.32 14.65 -3.82
C GLN A 42 5.17 15.44 -4.45
N LEU A 43 4.61 14.95 -5.56
CA LEU A 43 3.46 15.59 -6.20
C LEU A 43 2.22 15.59 -5.28
N ARG A 44 1.95 14.49 -4.58
CA ARG A 44 0.86 14.41 -3.58
C ARG A 44 1.06 15.43 -2.46
N GLN A 45 2.28 15.58 -1.95
CA GLN A 45 2.60 16.59 -0.94
C GLN A 45 2.37 18.02 -1.47
N ALA A 46 2.82 18.32 -2.69
CA ALA A 46 2.61 19.61 -3.32
C ALA A 46 1.11 19.92 -3.53
N VAL A 47 0.32 18.94 -3.98
CA VAL A 47 -1.14 19.04 -4.11
C VAL A 47 -1.77 19.31 -2.75
N ALA A 48 -1.37 18.58 -1.71
CA ALA A 48 -1.89 18.78 -0.35
C ALA A 48 -1.58 20.19 0.18
N GLN A 49 -0.36 20.70 -0.05
CA GLN A 49 0.03 22.05 0.35
C GLN A 49 -0.77 23.13 -0.41
N ALA A 50 -1.03 22.93 -1.70
CA ALA A 50 -1.87 23.82 -2.49
C ALA A 50 -3.32 23.85 -1.95
N ILE A 51 -3.90 22.68 -1.64
CA ILE A 51 -5.23 22.57 -1.03
C ILE A 51 -5.26 23.25 0.34
N ALA A 52 -4.23 23.04 1.17
CA ALA A 52 -4.14 23.66 2.50
C ALA A 52 -4.09 25.20 2.40
N THR A 53 -3.34 25.72 1.43
CA THR A 53 -3.27 27.16 1.15
C THR A 53 -4.62 27.70 0.71
N GLN A 54 -5.31 27.01 -0.21
CA GLN A 54 -6.67 27.36 -0.63
C GLN A 54 -7.64 27.39 0.55
N LYS A 55 -7.65 26.34 1.38
CA LYS A 55 -8.51 26.26 2.58
C LYS A 55 -8.22 27.38 3.57
N ARG A 56 -6.96 27.80 3.71
CA ARG A 56 -6.59 28.96 4.54
C ARG A 56 -7.21 30.24 3.98
N THR A 57 -7.12 30.48 2.68
CA THR A 57 -7.74 31.66 2.04
C THR A 57 -9.26 31.62 2.15
N GLU A 58 -9.91 30.46 2.00
CA GLU A 58 -11.35 30.29 2.23
C GLU A 58 -11.79 30.66 3.66
N ARG A 59 -11.00 30.28 4.67
CA ARG A 59 -11.26 30.67 6.07
C ARG A 59 -11.13 32.18 6.27
N GLN A 60 -10.09 32.79 5.69
CA GLN A 60 -9.90 34.24 5.75
C GLN A 60 -11.05 35.00 5.07
N TYR A 61 -11.51 34.51 3.91
CA TYR A 61 -12.67 35.04 3.21
C TYR A 61 -13.93 34.99 4.09
N SER A 62 -14.21 33.83 4.68
CA SER A 62 -15.37 33.62 5.54
C SER A 62 -15.33 34.54 6.77
N GLN A 63 -14.15 34.72 7.36
CA GLN A 63 -13.95 35.66 8.47
C GLN A 63 -14.20 37.10 8.05
N ALA A 64 -13.68 37.53 6.89
CA ALA A 64 -13.91 38.89 6.38
C ALA A 64 -15.41 39.15 6.11
N GLN A 65 -16.14 38.17 5.55
CA GLN A 65 -17.59 38.27 5.39
C GLN A 65 -18.32 38.39 6.73
N SER A 66 -18.01 37.51 7.69
CA SER A 66 -18.64 37.56 9.02
C SER A 66 -18.42 38.92 9.70
N THR A 67 -17.21 39.47 9.60
CA THR A 67 -16.90 40.80 10.15
C THR A 67 -17.65 41.91 9.42
N ALA A 68 -17.79 41.82 8.09
CA ALA A 68 -18.61 42.76 7.33
C ALA A 68 -20.08 42.73 7.75
N ASP A 69 -20.65 41.54 7.95
CA ASP A 69 -22.02 41.37 8.41
C ASP A 69 -22.23 41.89 9.84
N GLU A 70 -21.22 41.75 10.70
CA GLU A 70 -21.25 42.35 12.03
C GLU A 70 -21.28 43.87 11.97
N TRP A 71 -20.43 44.49 11.14
CA TRP A 71 -20.47 45.94 10.92
C TRP A 71 -21.80 46.40 10.32
N TYR A 72 -22.44 45.58 9.49
CA TYR A 72 -23.77 45.86 8.98
C TYR A 72 -24.82 45.87 10.09
N ARG A 73 -24.83 44.87 10.97
CA ARG A 73 -25.73 44.83 12.15
C ARG A 73 -25.50 46.04 13.07
N ARG A 74 -24.23 46.43 13.29
CA ARG A 74 -23.88 47.63 14.08
C ARG A 74 -24.40 48.92 13.42
N ALA A 75 -24.32 49.05 12.10
CA ALA A 75 -24.87 50.18 11.37
C ALA A 75 -26.40 50.26 11.50
N GLN A 76 -27.10 49.12 11.41
CA GLN A 76 -28.55 49.05 11.61
C GLN A 76 -28.95 49.49 13.02
N LEU A 77 -28.21 49.04 14.04
CA LEU A 77 -28.45 49.45 15.43
C LEU A 77 -28.22 50.96 15.64
N ALA A 78 -27.18 51.53 15.05
CA ALA A 78 -26.91 52.96 15.12
C ALA A 78 -28.04 53.79 14.48
N LEU A 79 -28.53 53.37 13.30
CA LEU A 79 -29.69 53.99 12.65
C LEU A 79 -30.96 53.91 13.49
N GLN A 80 -31.24 52.76 14.10
CA GLN A 80 -32.39 52.60 15.00
C GLN A 80 -32.34 53.56 16.20
N LYS A 81 -31.13 53.92 16.65
CA LYS A 81 -30.89 54.88 17.73
C LYS A 81 -30.83 56.34 17.25
N GLY A 82 -31.00 56.59 15.95
CA GLY A 82 -30.94 57.93 15.35
C GLY A 82 -29.54 58.49 15.16
N ASP A 83 -28.48 57.68 15.33
CA ASP A 83 -27.10 58.13 15.14
C ASP A 83 -26.61 57.80 13.73
N GLU A 84 -26.92 58.68 12.78
CA GLU A 84 -26.56 58.54 11.37
C GLU A 84 -25.04 58.61 11.13
N ASN A 85 -24.31 59.36 11.95
CA ASN A 85 -22.86 59.49 11.80
C ASN A 85 -22.17 58.16 12.16
N LEU A 86 -22.54 57.56 13.29
CA LEU A 86 -22.03 56.26 13.70
C LEU A 86 -22.42 55.15 12.70
N ALA A 87 -23.63 55.22 12.15
CA ALA A 87 -24.05 54.29 11.10
C ALA A 87 -23.19 54.41 9.84
N ARG A 88 -22.87 55.64 9.39
CA ARG A 88 -22.01 55.89 8.23
C ARG A 88 -20.59 55.37 8.45
N GLU A 89 -20.03 55.53 9.65
CA GLU A 89 -18.73 54.97 9.99
C GLU A 89 -18.73 53.43 9.97
N ALA A 90 -19.76 52.81 10.56
CA ALA A 90 -19.93 51.36 10.55
C ALA A 90 -20.05 50.79 9.12
N LEU A 91 -20.82 51.46 8.24
CA LEU A 91 -20.93 51.10 6.83
C LEU A 91 -19.60 51.27 6.08
N THR A 92 -18.81 52.28 6.42
CA THR A 92 -17.46 52.47 5.83
C THR A 92 -16.54 51.30 6.19
N ARG A 93 -16.56 50.85 7.46
CA ARG A 93 -15.82 49.66 7.89
C ARG A 93 -16.32 48.39 7.23
N ARG A 94 -17.64 48.20 7.16
CA ARG A 94 -18.26 47.08 6.40
C ARG A 94 -17.70 47.02 4.98
N LYS A 95 -17.71 48.14 4.26
CA LYS A 95 -17.24 48.20 2.87
C LYS A 95 -15.79 47.72 2.75
N SER A 96 -14.90 48.18 3.62
CA SER A 96 -13.50 47.73 3.63
C SER A 96 -13.35 46.20 3.80
N TYR A 97 -14.13 45.59 4.69
CA TYR A 97 -14.14 44.13 4.85
C TYR A 97 -14.79 43.41 3.66
N GLN A 98 -15.80 43.99 3.02
CA GLN A 98 -16.38 43.44 1.77
C GLN A 98 -15.41 43.49 0.60
N ASP A 99 -14.65 44.58 0.46
CA ASP A 99 -13.61 44.72 -0.56
C ASP A 99 -12.50 43.68 -0.32
N THR A 100 -12.10 43.49 0.94
CA THR A 100 -11.15 42.43 1.35
C THR A 100 -11.68 41.03 1.00
N ALA A 101 -12.93 40.73 1.33
CA ALA A 101 -13.56 39.44 1.01
C ALA A 101 -13.62 39.23 -0.51
N THR A 102 -13.93 40.28 -1.29
CA THR A 102 -13.95 40.21 -2.76
C THR A 102 -12.57 39.89 -3.32
N GLY A 103 -11.51 40.51 -2.79
CA GLY A 103 -10.13 40.19 -3.15
C GLY A 103 -9.75 38.73 -2.86
N MET A 104 -10.10 38.24 -1.66
CA MET A 104 -9.87 36.84 -1.27
C MET A 104 -10.68 35.88 -2.14
N ARG A 105 -11.91 36.24 -2.55
CA ARG A 105 -12.73 35.42 -3.44
C ARG A 105 -12.04 35.21 -4.79
N THR A 106 -11.55 36.28 -5.41
CA THR A 106 -10.78 36.21 -6.66
C THR A 106 -9.55 35.31 -6.49
N GLN A 107 -8.86 35.40 -5.36
CA GLN A 107 -7.71 34.54 -5.06
C GLN A 107 -8.11 33.06 -4.92
N ILE A 108 -9.22 32.76 -4.26
CA ILE A 108 -9.78 31.40 -4.15
C ILE A 108 -10.10 30.84 -5.53
N ASP A 109 -10.73 31.63 -6.41
CA ASP A 109 -11.10 31.17 -7.75
C ASP A 109 -9.85 30.85 -8.59
N GLN A 110 -8.79 31.66 -8.49
CA GLN A 110 -7.49 31.37 -9.12
C GLN A 110 -6.84 30.10 -8.56
N GLN A 111 -6.80 29.96 -7.23
CA GLN A 111 -6.24 28.79 -6.56
C GLN A 111 -7.00 27.51 -6.91
N THR A 112 -8.33 27.61 -7.08
CA THR A 112 -9.19 26.48 -7.46
C THR A 112 -8.75 25.88 -8.80
N GLY A 113 -8.50 26.73 -9.80
CA GLY A 113 -7.99 26.28 -11.10
C GLY A 113 -6.64 25.58 -11.00
N VAL A 114 -5.72 26.13 -10.20
CA VAL A 114 -4.40 25.52 -9.97
C VAL A 114 -4.51 24.17 -9.26
N VAL A 115 -5.30 24.08 -8.19
CA VAL A 115 -5.52 22.84 -7.43
C VAL A 115 -6.14 21.77 -8.30
N GLU A 116 -7.12 22.12 -9.13
CA GLU A 116 -7.76 21.15 -10.03
C GLU A 116 -6.79 20.64 -11.09
N GLN A 117 -5.98 21.52 -11.69
CA GLN A 117 -4.93 21.11 -12.62
C GLN A 117 -3.91 20.18 -11.97
N LEU A 118 -3.48 20.48 -10.73
CA LEU A 118 -2.53 19.64 -9.99
C LEU A 118 -3.13 18.26 -9.69
N LYS A 119 -4.42 18.19 -9.30
CA LYS A 119 -5.12 16.92 -9.09
C LYS A 119 -5.23 16.10 -10.38
N GLN A 120 -5.53 16.74 -11.51
CA GLN A 120 -5.58 16.07 -12.81
C GLN A 120 -4.21 15.51 -13.22
N ASN A 121 -3.16 16.30 -13.07
CA ASN A 121 -1.78 15.87 -13.34
C ASN A 121 -1.36 14.70 -12.44
N MET A 122 -1.74 14.72 -11.16
CA MET A 122 -1.50 13.64 -10.22
C MET A 122 -2.18 12.34 -10.66
N ARG A 123 -3.47 12.38 -11.01
CA ARG A 123 -4.20 11.20 -11.53
C ARG A 123 -3.58 10.67 -12.82
N ALA A 124 -3.15 11.56 -13.72
CA ALA A 124 -2.47 11.17 -14.95
C ALA A 124 -1.14 10.46 -14.66
N LEU A 125 -0.35 10.96 -13.70
CA LEU A 125 0.89 10.32 -13.27
C LEU A 125 0.64 8.95 -12.64
N GLU A 126 -0.38 8.83 -11.78
CA GLU A 126 -0.80 7.55 -11.20
C GLU A 126 -1.14 6.52 -12.28
N GLY A 127 -1.93 6.92 -13.29
CA GLY A 127 -2.23 6.05 -14.44
C GLY A 127 -0.99 5.63 -15.21
N LYS A 128 -0.05 6.56 -15.44
CA LYS A 128 1.23 6.26 -16.12
C LYS A 128 2.12 5.32 -15.32
N ILE A 129 2.12 5.40 -13.99
CA ILE A 129 2.85 4.47 -13.12
C ILE A 129 2.28 3.05 -13.22
N VAL A 130 0.95 2.92 -13.27
CA VAL A 130 0.31 1.61 -13.47
C VAL A 130 0.67 1.03 -14.84
N GLU A 131 0.58 1.83 -15.91
CA GLU A 131 1.02 1.40 -17.25
C GLU A 131 2.50 1.01 -17.28
N ALA A 132 3.36 1.77 -16.61
CA ALA A 132 4.80 1.51 -16.53
C ALA A 132 5.10 0.21 -15.79
N ARG A 133 4.36 -0.10 -14.71
CA ARG A 133 4.49 -1.37 -13.99
C ARG A 133 4.19 -2.57 -14.90
N THR A 134 3.05 -2.55 -15.61
CA THR A 134 2.70 -3.63 -16.55
C THR A 134 3.75 -3.81 -17.65
N LYS A 135 4.29 -2.70 -18.17
CA LYS A 135 5.37 -2.75 -19.16
C LYS A 135 6.67 -3.29 -18.59
N LYS A 136 7.04 -2.90 -17.36
CA LYS A 136 8.20 -3.45 -16.65
C LYS A 136 8.09 -4.97 -16.60
N ASP A 137 6.98 -5.50 -16.10
CA ASP A 137 6.82 -6.94 -15.89
C ASP A 137 6.90 -7.71 -17.22
N LEU A 138 6.30 -7.15 -18.29
CA LEU A 138 6.43 -7.68 -19.64
C LEU A 138 7.87 -7.68 -20.15
N TYR A 139 8.62 -6.59 -19.94
CA TYR A 139 10.00 -6.48 -20.38
C TYR A 139 10.94 -7.38 -19.59
N ILE A 140 10.74 -7.53 -18.29
CA ILE A 140 11.48 -8.49 -17.46
C ILE A 140 11.25 -9.91 -17.97
N ALA A 141 9.99 -10.30 -18.22
CA ALA A 141 9.68 -11.63 -18.76
C ALA A 141 10.35 -11.88 -20.13
N ARG A 142 10.33 -10.88 -21.02
CA ARG A 142 11.02 -10.96 -22.32
C ARG A 142 12.54 -11.02 -22.18
N ALA A 143 13.13 -10.22 -21.29
CA ALA A 143 14.57 -10.22 -21.03
C ALA A 143 15.03 -11.59 -20.49
N ARG A 144 14.30 -12.16 -19.53
CA ARG A 144 14.57 -13.51 -19.00
C ARG A 144 14.42 -14.59 -20.06
N SER A 145 13.39 -14.53 -20.90
CA SER A 145 13.21 -15.46 -22.03
C SER A 145 14.33 -15.35 -23.05
N ALA A 146 14.78 -14.14 -23.37
CA ALA A 146 15.89 -13.90 -24.29
C ALA A 146 17.21 -14.44 -23.71
N GLN A 147 17.51 -14.15 -22.45
CA GLN A 147 18.69 -14.70 -21.74
C GLN A 147 18.66 -16.24 -21.66
N ALA A 148 17.50 -16.83 -21.43
CA ALA A 148 17.35 -18.29 -21.45
C ALA A 148 17.60 -18.89 -22.84
N SER A 149 17.11 -18.22 -23.89
CA SER A 149 17.32 -18.63 -25.29
C SER A 149 18.78 -18.46 -25.71
N GLU A 150 19.42 -17.38 -25.29
CA GLU A 150 20.85 -17.11 -25.51
C GLU A 150 21.70 -18.17 -24.82
N ARG A 151 21.47 -18.46 -23.53
CA ARG A 151 22.16 -19.55 -22.82
C ARG A 151 21.94 -20.91 -23.49
N LEU A 152 20.73 -21.21 -23.95
CA LEU A 152 20.44 -22.45 -24.67
C LEU A 152 21.22 -22.50 -26.01
N ASN A 153 21.27 -21.40 -26.74
CA ASN A 153 22.04 -21.30 -27.99
C ASN A 153 23.56 -21.32 -27.76
N GLU A 154 24.06 -20.76 -26.66
CA GLU A 154 25.47 -20.88 -26.27
C GLU A 154 25.80 -22.33 -25.91
N MET A 155 24.93 -23.01 -25.15
CA MET A 155 25.06 -24.44 -24.85
C MET A 155 25.03 -25.28 -26.13
N LEU A 156 24.08 -25.03 -27.04
CA LEU A 156 23.96 -25.74 -28.32
C LEU A 156 25.07 -25.38 -29.31
N GLY A 157 25.56 -24.14 -29.30
CA GLY A 157 26.63 -23.63 -30.16
C GLY A 157 28.02 -24.11 -29.71
N ASN A 158 28.24 -24.28 -28.40
CA ASN A 158 29.39 -25.00 -27.85
C ASN A 158 29.26 -26.53 -28.04
N VAL A 159 28.07 -27.04 -28.32
CA VAL A 159 27.84 -28.42 -28.77
C VAL A 159 27.96 -28.45 -30.29
N GLY A 160 29.17 -28.23 -30.79
CA GLY A 160 29.53 -28.62 -32.15
C GLY A 160 29.20 -30.11 -32.35
N THR A 161 28.76 -30.46 -33.56
CA THR A 161 28.12 -31.72 -34.02
C THR A 161 28.88 -33.04 -33.74
N GLY A 162 29.96 -33.03 -32.97
CA GLY A 162 30.64 -34.21 -32.40
C GLY A 162 30.37 -34.46 -30.91
N ASN A 163 29.79 -33.50 -30.16
CA ASN A 163 29.67 -33.55 -28.69
C ASN A 163 28.24 -33.71 -28.16
N ALA A 164 27.23 -33.79 -29.03
CA ALA A 164 25.83 -33.93 -28.61
C ALA A 164 25.55 -35.29 -27.93
N MET A 165 26.24 -36.36 -28.35
CA MET A 165 26.19 -37.65 -27.65
C MET A 165 26.91 -37.61 -26.29
N ALA A 166 28.05 -36.91 -26.18
CA ALA A 166 28.77 -36.76 -24.91
C ALA A 166 28.01 -35.87 -23.91
N ALA A 167 27.27 -34.86 -24.39
CA ALA A 167 26.37 -34.06 -23.56
C ALA A 167 25.13 -34.86 -23.12
N PHE A 168 24.62 -35.76 -23.97
CA PHE A 168 23.59 -36.72 -23.60
C PHE A 168 24.10 -37.72 -22.55
N GLU A 169 25.30 -38.30 -22.73
CA GLU A 169 25.94 -39.18 -21.74
C GLU A 169 26.20 -38.46 -20.40
N GLN A 170 26.66 -37.21 -20.42
CA GLN A 170 26.84 -36.43 -19.18
C GLN A 170 25.51 -36.11 -18.51
N MET A 171 24.44 -35.87 -19.28
CA MET A 171 23.11 -35.64 -18.73
C MET A 171 22.51 -36.95 -18.18
N GLU A 172 22.71 -38.07 -18.87
CA GLU A 172 22.35 -39.42 -18.42
C GLU A 172 23.10 -39.80 -17.14
N GLU A 173 24.40 -39.53 -17.05
CA GLU A 173 25.21 -39.75 -15.84
C GLU A 173 24.75 -38.88 -14.66
N LYS A 174 24.34 -37.63 -14.94
CA LYS A 174 23.83 -36.70 -13.92
C LYS A 174 22.42 -37.08 -13.46
N VAL A 175 21.58 -37.58 -14.37
CA VAL A 175 20.28 -38.17 -14.05
C VAL A 175 20.47 -39.46 -13.26
N MET A 176 21.38 -40.35 -13.66
CA MET A 176 21.76 -41.54 -12.88
C MET A 176 22.29 -41.18 -11.49
N GLN A 177 23.09 -40.12 -11.35
CA GLN A 177 23.55 -39.64 -10.03
C GLN A 177 22.40 -39.07 -9.19
N LEU A 178 21.44 -38.39 -9.80
CA LEU A 178 20.25 -37.87 -9.13
C LEU A 178 19.28 -39.00 -8.75
N GLU A 179 19.11 -39.99 -9.60
CA GLU A 179 18.33 -41.21 -9.35
C GLU A 179 19.00 -42.04 -8.25
N ALA A 180 20.30 -42.31 -8.34
CA ALA A 180 21.06 -42.99 -7.29
C ALA A 180 21.07 -42.18 -5.99
N ARG A 181 21.09 -40.84 -6.02
CA ARG A 181 20.89 -40.01 -4.83
C ARG A 181 19.48 -40.12 -4.29
N SER A 182 18.46 -40.12 -5.14
CA SER A 182 17.07 -40.26 -4.71
C SER A 182 16.78 -41.66 -4.17
N GLU A 183 17.43 -42.68 -4.71
CA GLU A 183 17.36 -44.07 -4.28
C GLU A 183 18.19 -44.29 -3.00
N ALA A 184 19.33 -43.60 -2.86
CA ALA A 184 20.09 -43.50 -1.62
C ALA A 184 19.31 -42.74 -0.52
N VAL A 185 18.62 -41.66 -0.87
CA VAL A 185 17.75 -40.92 0.07
C VAL A 185 16.50 -41.72 0.40
N ALA A 186 15.92 -42.47 -0.55
CA ALA A 186 14.80 -43.38 -0.29
C ALA A 186 15.22 -44.58 0.57
N SER A 187 16.43 -45.13 0.40
CA SER A 187 16.98 -46.20 1.25
C SER A 187 17.47 -45.70 2.60
N LEU A 188 17.96 -44.45 2.70
CA LEU A 188 18.22 -43.77 3.98
C LEU A 188 16.93 -43.35 4.70
N GLY A 189 15.82 -43.19 3.98
CA GLY A 189 14.50 -42.90 4.52
C GLY A 189 13.70 -44.13 4.98
N GLY A 190 14.14 -45.35 4.65
CA GLY A 190 13.43 -46.59 4.95
C GLY A 190 13.92 -47.37 6.17
N ASP A 191 15.17 -47.19 6.62
CA ASP A 191 15.79 -48.12 7.58
C ASP A 191 16.11 -47.49 8.96
N ASP A 192 16.02 -46.15 9.08
CA ASP A 192 16.29 -45.44 10.34
C ASP A 192 15.00 -45.13 11.14
N LEU A 193 13.84 -45.05 10.47
CA LEU A 193 12.52 -44.86 11.10
C LEU A 193 11.98 -46.17 11.71
N GLU A 194 12.08 -47.30 10.98
CA GLU A 194 11.67 -48.62 11.48
C GLU A 194 12.54 -49.09 12.66
N LYS A 195 13.86 -48.83 12.63
CA LYS A 195 14.77 -49.09 13.76
C LYS A 195 14.49 -48.19 14.97
N LYS A 196 14.12 -46.93 14.75
CA LYS A 196 13.68 -46.02 15.82
C LYS A 196 12.35 -46.48 16.43
N PHE A 197 11.40 -46.96 15.62
CA PHE A 197 10.14 -47.52 16.14
C PHE A 197 10.34 -48.87 16.86
N ALA A 198 11.16 -49.78 16.33
CA ALA A 198 11.50 -51.03 17.02
C ALA A 198 12.23 -50.80 18.36
N SER A 199 13.08 -49.77 18.45
CA SER A 199 13.73 -49.37 19.71
C SER A 199 12.78 -48.71 20.73
N LEU A 200 11.68 -48.12 20.24
CA LEU A 200 10.63 -47.52 21.07
C LEU A 200 9.56 -48.53 21.48
N GLU A 201 9.31 -49.56 20.67
CA GLU A 201 8.41 -50.68 21.01
C GLU A 201 9.07 -51.72 21.94
N SER A 202 10.41 -51.80 21.99
CA SER A 202 11.13 -52.75 22.86
C SER A 202 11.56 -52.18 24.23
N GLY A 203 11.10 -50.98 24.59
CA GLY A 203 11.42 -50.31 25.85
C GLY A 203 10.23 -50.33 26.81
N GLY A 204 10.15 -51.36 27.65
CA GLY A 204 9.04 -51.55 28.59
C GLY A 204 9.04 -50.56 29.76
N GLU A 205 8.30 -49.47 29.61
CA GLU A 205 7.85 -48.61 30.72
C GLU A 205 6.30 -48.53 30.81
N VAL A 206 5.56 -49.18 29.90
CA VAL A 206 4.09 -49.09 29.86
C VAL A 206 3.40 -50.04 30.86
N ASP A 207 4.00 -51.18 31.22
CA ASP A 207 3.43 -52.09 32.23
C ASP A 207 3.73 -51.66 33.68
N GLU A 208 4.85 -50.97 33.93
CA GLU A 208 5.17 -50.39 35.25
C GLU A 208 4.35 -49.12 35.55
N GLU A 209 4.11 -48.27 34.55
CA GLU A 209 3.21 -47.13 34.71
C GLU A 209 1.74 -47.55 34.85
N LEU A 210 1.31 -48.69 34.28
CA LEU A 210 -0.04 -49.23 34.49
C LEU A 210 -0.28 -49.68 35.95
N THR A 211 0.75 -50.17 36.63
CA THR A 211 0.70 -50.48 38.08
C THR A 211 0.71 -49.23 38.95
N ALA A 212 1.42 -48.17 38.56
CA ALA A 212 1.39 -46.87 39.24
C ALA A 212 0.03 -46.16 39.07
N LEU A 213 -0.60 -46.29 37.90
CA LEU A 213 -1.90 -45.70 37.60
C LEU A 213 -3.05 -46.34 38.40
N LYS A 214 -2.96 -47.64 38.74
CA LYS A 214 -3.91 -48.32 39.63
C LYS A 214 -3.80 -47.88 41.09
N ALA A 215 -2.59 -47.54 41.56
CA ALA A 215 -2.35 -47.04 42.92
C ALA A 215 -2.83 -45.59 43.11
N GLN A 216 -2.86 -44.80 42.04
CA GLN A 216 -3.30 -43.38 42.09
C GLN A 216 -4.81 -43.19 41.89
N ILE A 217 -5.55 -44.19 41.39
CA ILE A 217 -7.03 -44.17 41.26
C ILE A 217 -7.77 -44.25 42.62
N SER A 218 -7.08 -44.44 43.75
CA SER A 218 -7.68 -44.46 45.10
C SER A 218 -7.40 -43.22 45.96
N GLY A 219 -6.86 -42.13 45.39
CA GLY A 219 -6.48 -40.93 46.14
C GLY A 219 -7.02 -39.62 45.58
N SER A 220 -8.17 -39.19 46.11
CA SER A 220 -8.46 -37.78 46.44
C SER A 220 -8.75 -36.78 45.31
N ASN A 221 -10.04 -36.45 45.23
CA ASN A 221 -10.60 -35.09 45.34
C ASN A 221 -10.06 -33.91 44.52
N LEU A 222 -11.05 -33.23 43.91
CA LEU A 222 -11.11 -31.83 43.43
C LEU A 222 -10.85 -31.61 41.93
N SER A 223 -11.94 -31.38 41.20
CA SER A 223 -11.94 -30.80 39.85
C SER A 223 -13.07 -29.79 39.70
N LEU A 224 -12.70 -28.52 39.62
CA LEU A 224 -13.35 -27.43 38.87
C LEU A 224 -12.18 -26.74 38.13
N PRO A 225 -12.31 -26.23 36.89
CA PRO A 225 -13.40 -25.37 36.44
C PRO A 225 -13.97 -25.65 35.03
N GLU A 226 -15.10 -24.99 34.81
CA GLU A 226 -16.11 -25.10 33.76
C GLU A 226 -15.89 -24.11 32.59
N LEU A 227 -16.09 -24.56 31.35
CA LEU A 227 -16.44 -23.78 30.13
C LEU A 227 -16.90 -24.82 29.06
N GLN A 228 -18.02 -24.78 28.33
CA GLN A 228 -19.10 -23.83 27.97
C GLN A 228 -20.34 -24.67 27.52
N PRO A 229 -21.50 -24.03 27.20
CA PRO A 229 -21.94 -24.17 25.81
C PRO A 229 -22.56 -22.91 25.15
N VAL A 230 -22.16 -22.72 23.89
CA VAL A 230 -22.85 -22.19 22.69
C VAL A 230 -24.33 -21.76 22.80
N SER A 231 -24.69 -20.57 22.26
CA SER A 231 -25.69 -20.40 21.17
C SER A 231 -26.03 -18.94 20.78
N ALA A 232 -25.98 -18.69 19.46
CA ALA A 232 -26.69 -17.71 18.62
C ALA A 232 -26.41 -16.18 18.68
N PRO A 233 -26.51 -15.47 17.53
CA PRO A 233 -25.88 -14.17 17.29
C PRO A 233 -26.76 -12.96 17.68
N ARG A 234 -26.16 -11.93 18.27
CA ARG A 234 -26.78 -10.60 18.48
C ARG A 234 -25.99 -9.56 17.69
N ASP A 235 -26.63 -8.98 16.69
CA ASP A 235 -26.02 -8.00 15.81
C ASP A 235 -25.84 -6.65 16.54
N PRO A 236 -24.60 -6.13 16.68
CA PRO A 236 -24.26 -5.01 17.55
C PRO A 236 -24.74 -3.64 17.06
N GLU A 237 -25.19 -3.51 15.81
CA GLU A 237 -25.67 -2.23 15.27
C GLU A 237 -27.10 -1.90 15.70
N ILE A 238 -27.96 -2.90 15.84
CA ILE A 238 -29.40 -2.69 16.10
C ILE A 238 -29.65 -2.31 17.56
N GLU A 239 -28.87 -2.88 18.48
CA GLU A 239 -29.00 -2.63 19.93
C GLU A 239 -28.43 -1.26 20.33
N GLY A 240 -27.43 -0.76 19.59
CA GLY A 240 -26.85 0.57 19.80
C GLY A 240 -27.72 1.73 19.31
N GLU A 241 -28.47 1.55 18.21
CA GLU A 241 -29.39 2.58 17.73
C GLU A 241 -30.66 2.71 18.57
N LEU A 242 -31.19 1.59 19.07
CA LEU A 242 -32.36 1.58 19.94
C LEU A 242 -32.10 2.30 21.28
N GLN A 243 -30.89 2.17 21.82
CA GLN A 243 -30.52 2.85 23.07
C GLN A 243 -30.42 4.38 22.87
N LYS A 244 -29.76 4.82 21.78
CA LYS A 244 -29.60 6.26 21.47
C LYS A 244 -30.90 6.98 21.15
N LEU A 245 -31.91 6.26 20.68
CA LEU A 245 -33.22 6.82 20.37
C LEU A 245 -34.08 6.93 21.65
N ARG A 246 -33.86 6.04 22.62
CA ARG A 246 -34.53 6.05 23.92
C ARG A 246 -34.02 7.18 24.81
N ASP A 247 -32.70 7.36 24.87
CA ASP A 247 -32.09 8.41 25.68
C ASP A 247 -32.42 9.83 25.18
N ARG A 248 -32.78 9.99 23.89
CA ARG A 248 -33.11 11.30 23.30
C ARG A 248 -34.59 11.70 23.42
N MET A 249 -35.45 10.81 23.91
CA MET A 249 -36.85 11.14 24.18
C MET A 249 -37.09 11.51 25.65
N ASP A 250 -36.14 11.19 26.54
CA ASP A 250 -36.25 11.37 27.98
C ASP A 250 -35.39 12.56 28.52
N GLU A 251 -34.73 13.34 27.64
CA GLU A 251 -34.05 14.63 27.91
C GLU A 251 -34.63 15.77 27.04
#